data_AF-A0A7W7ZEY8-F1
#
_entry.id   AF-A0A7W7ZEY8-F1
#
_cell.length_a   1.000
_cell.length_b   1.000
_cell.length_c   1.000
_cell.angle_alpha   90.00
_cell.angle_beta   90.00
_cell.angle_gamma   90.00
#
_symmetry.space_group_name_H-M   'P 1'
#
loop_
_entity.id
_entity.type
_entity.pdbx_description
1 polymer ?
#
loop_
_entity_poly.entity_id
_entity_poly.type
_entity_poly.pdbx_seq_one_letter_code
_entity_poly.pdbx_strand_id
1 'polypeptide(L)'
;MRAFWHHENKENDRQEPSTSELSLIPGWSIALAAIAFLAAQYLFHFVLPHHKPDMLPMRLMMSYSCGTLLASYVLMIGYVSRDVRRRGMSAPLWMLIVIIMPGGVGAVVYFLLRQPMLTRCPHCSTEIASTFHFCPQCQFQMAPVCGQCFRGVQITDVYCTQCGHDLAEDHSPARLRVFRD
;
A
#
# COMPACT_ATOMS: atom_id res chain seq x y z
N MET A 1 -41.08 6.92 -25.75
CA MET A 1 -41.08 6.50 -24.33
C MET A 1 -40.08 5.34 -24.08
N ARG A 2 -38.81 5.47 -24.50
CA ARG A 2 -37.75 4.45 -24.24
C ARG A 2 -36.40 5.04 -23.81
N ALA A 3 -36.26 6.36 -23.73
CA ALA A 3 -35.00 7.02 -23.40
C ALA A 3 -34.77 7.21 -21.88
N PHE A 4 -35.79 6.97 -21.04
CA PHE A 4 -35.71 7.20 -19.60
C PHE A 4 -35.03 6.06 -18.82
N TRP A 5 -35.04 4.84 -19.36
CA TRP A 5 -34.50 3.65 -18.68
C TRP A 5 -32.97 3.51 -18.69
N HIS A 6 -32.25 4.27 -19.53
CA HIS A 6 -30.79 4.15 -19.62
C HIS A 6 -30.01 4.99 -18.60
N HIS A 7 -30.66 5.97 -17.95
CA HIS A 7 -29.98 6.83 -16.97
C HIS A 7 -30.02 6.25 -15.55
N GLU A 8 -31.08 5.54 -15.17
CA GLU A 8 -31.24 5.03 -13.80
C GLU A 8 -30.27 3.89 -13.45
N ASN A 9 -29.81 3.12 -14.44
CA ASN A 9 -28.83 2.05 -14.23
C ASN A 9 -27.38 2.54 -14.02
N LYS A 10 -27.08 3.83 -14.22
CA LYS A 10 -25.69 4.36 -14.05
C LYS A 10 -25.40 4.91 -12.65
N GLU A 11 -26.40 5.08 -11.80
CA GLU A 11 -26.20 5.56 -10.42
C GLU A 11 -26.01 4.43 -9.41
N ASN A 12 -26.44 3.20 -9.73
CA ASN A 12 -26.31 2.05 -8.84
C ASN A 12 -24.88 1.43 -8.82
N ASP A 13 -23.98 1.87 -9.70
CA ASP A 13 -22.58 1.43 -9.76
C ASP A 13 -21.61 2.31 -8.95
N ARG A 14 -22.12 3.33 -8.23
CA ARG A 14 -21.26 4.36 -7.61
C ARG A 14 -20.87 4.10 -6.16
N GLN A 15 -21.06 2.89 -5.62
CA GLN A 15 -20.68 2.60 -4.23
C GLN A 15 -20.42 1.11 -3.90
N GLU A 16 -19.78 0.34 -4.79
CA GLU A 16 -19.04 -0.84 -4.35
C GLU A 16 -17.62 -0.37 -3.99
N PRO A 17 -17.21 -0.34 -2.70
CA PRO A 17 -15.84 0.01 -2.36
C PRO A 17 -14.94 -1.03 -3.01
N SER A 18 -14.24 -0.61 -4.07
CA SER A 18 -13.21 -1.33 -4.81
C SER A 18 -12.56 -2.40 -3.93
N THR A 19 -12.97 -3.65 -4.12
CA THR A 19 -12.38 -4.82 -3.46
C THR A 19 -10.88 -4.97 -3.77
N SER A 20 -10.38 -4.18 -4.74
CA SER A 20 -8.95 -4.00 -5.04
C SER A 20 -8.21 -3.18 -3.97
N GLU A 21 -8.87 -2.22 -3.31
CA GLU A 21 -8.30 -1.41 -2.22
C GLU A 21 -8.30 -2.19 -0.89
N LEU A 22 -9.35 -2.98 -0.61
CA LEU A 22 -9.41 -3.85 0.58
C LEU A 22 -8.45 -5.06 0.53
N SER A 23 -8.00 -5.48 -0.66
CA SER A 23 -6.98 -6.53 -0.87
C SER A 23 -5.56 -6.12 -0.43
N LEU A 24 -5.37 -4.84 -0.08
CA LEU A 24 -4.09 -4.33 0.38
C LEU A 24 -3.69 -4.95 1.74
N ILE A 25 -4.66 -5.31 2.59
CA ILE A 25 -4.45 -5.90 3.91
C ILE A 25 -4.67 -7.43 3.84
N PRO A 26 -3.68 -8.26 4.21
CA PRO A 26 -3.82 -9.72 4.12
C PRO A 26 -4.88 -10.22 5.10
N GLY A 27 -5.81 -11.07 4.65
CA GLY A 27 -6.91 -11.59 5.49
C GLY A 27 -6.46 -12.28 6.78
N TRP A 28 -5.28 -12.92 6.79
CA TRP A 28 -4.71 -13.49 8.02
C TRP A 28 -4.43 -12.42 9.08
N SER A 29 -3.97 -11.22 8.69
CA SER A 29 -3.75 -10.13 9.66
C SER A 29 -5.05 -9.62 10.30
N ILE A 30 -6.15 -9.62 9.53
CA ILE A 30 -7.48 -9.25 10.03
C ILE A 30 -7.96 -10.30 11.03
N ALA A 31 -7.81 -11.59 10.71
CA ALA A 31 -8.16 -12.68 11.63
C ALA A 31 -7.34 -12.60 12.93
N LEU A 32 -6.02 -12.37 12.85
CA LEU A 32 -5.17 -12.20 14.04
C LEU A 32 -5.56 -10.99 14.88
N ALA A 33 -5.90 -9.85 14.25
CA ALA A 33 -6.32 -8.65 14.97
C ALA A 33 -7.66 -8.87 15.70
N ALA A 34 -8.62 -9.55 15.05
CA ALA A 34 -9.89 -9.91 15.67
C ALA A 34 -9.67 -10.88 16.86
N ILE A 35 -8.83 -11.90 16.70
CA ILE A 35 -8.48 -12.84 17.77
C ILE A 35 -7.81 -12.10 18.95
N ALA A 36 -6.84 -11.22 18.67
CA ALA A 36 -6.14 -10.45 19.71
C ALA A 36 -7.10 -9.51 20.48
N PHE A 37 -8.04 -8.87 19.77
CA PHE A 37 -9.07 -8.03 20.37
C PHE A 37 -10.00 -8.82 21.30
N LEU A 38 -10.53 -9.95 20.80
CA LEU A 38 -11.41 -10.84 21.57
C LEU A 38 -10.67 -11.44 22.77
N ALA A 39 -9.41 -11.83 22.60
CA ALA A 39 -8.57 -12.34 23.67
C ALA A 39 -8.34 -11.28 24.76
N ALA A 40 -8.06 -10.03 24.37
CA ALA A 40 -7.90 -8.92 25.32
C ALA A 40 -9.20 -8.66 26.09
N GLN A 41 -10.37 -8.62 25.41
CA GLN A 41 -11.65 -8.50 26.11
C GLN A 41 -11.90 -9.67 27.06
N TYR A 42 -11.67 -10.91 26.62
CA TYR A 42 -11.86 -12.10 27.44
C TYR A 42 -10.97 -12.07 28.71
N LEU A 43 -9.70 -11.68 28.58
CA LEU A 43 -8.75 -11.62 29.69
C LEU A 43 -9.15 -10.55 30.72
N PHE A 44 -9.56 -9.37 30.26
CA PHE A 44 -10.01 -8.28 31.14
C PHE A 44 -11.39 -8.52 31.78
N HIS A 45 -12.29 -9.26 31.11
CA HIS A 45 -13.66 -9.45 31.58
C HIS A 45 -13.87 -10.76 32.37
N PHE A 46 -13.07 -11.80 32.08
CA PHE A 46 -13.26 -13.15 32.63
C PHE A 46 -12.11 -13.61 33.54
N VAL A 47 -10.86 -13.25 33.23
CA VAL A 47 -9.66 -13.74 33.97
C VAL A 47 -9.24 -12.83 35.11
N LEU A 48 -9.53 -11.51 35.04
CA LEU A 48 -9.23 -10.53 36.10
C LEU A 48 -10.52 -10.02 36.80
N PRO A 49 -11.23 -10.85 37.59
CA PRO A 49 -12.40 -10.41 38.33
C PRO A 49 -11.97 -9.53 39.53
N HIS A 50 -11.97 -8.21 39.33
CA HIS A 50 -11.95 -7.28 40.45
C HIS A 50 -13.32 -7.27 41.15
N HIS A 51 -13.32 -7.58 42.44
CA HIS A 51 -14.52 -7.70 43.29
C HIS A 51 -15.28 -6.39 43.57
N LYS A 52 -14.90 -5.25 42.97
CA LYS A 52 -15.51 -3.95 43.24
C LYS A 52 -16.43 -3.52 42.08
N PRO A 53 -17.76 -3.52 42.25
CA PRO A 53 -18.73 -3.23 41.18
C PRO A 53 -18.75 -1.76 40.73
N ASP A 54 -18.18 -0.82 41.49
CA ASP A 54 -18.27 0.62 41.21
C ASP A 54 -17.38 1.10 40.03
N MET A 55 -16.48 0.27 39.50
CA MET A 55 -15.54 0.68 38.43
C MET A 55 -15.73 -0.06 37.10
N LEU A 56 -16.90 -0.66 36.89
CA LEU A 56 -17.26 -1.34 35.63
C LEU A 56 -17.14 -0.46 34.36
N PRO A 57 -17.65 0.80 34.32
CA PRO A 57 -17.56 1.61 33.10
C PRO A 57 -16.12 2.01 32.76
N MET A 58 -15.29 2.29 33.77
CA MET A 58 -13.87 2.61 33.57
C MET A 58 -13.10 1.40 33.01
N ARG A 59 -13.41 0.19 33.48
CA ARG A 59 -12.80 -1.06 32.97
C ARG A 59 -13.16 -1.31 31.51
N LEU A 60 -14.43 -1.11 31.13
CA LEU A 60 -14.87 -1.25 29.74
C LEU A 60 -14.10 -0.28 28.85
N MET A 61 -14.03 1.00 29.20
CA MET A 61 -13.27 2.01 28.44
C MET A 61 -11.77 1.66 28.31
N MET A 62 -11.15 1.18 29.40
CA MET A 62 -9.73 0.80 29.39
C MET A 62 -9.47 -0.47 28.56
N SER A 63 -10.33 -1.48 28.66
CA SER A 63 -10.20 -2.73 27.90
C SER A 63 -10.45 -2.53 26.41
N TYR A 64 -11.42 -1.68 26.04
CA TYR A 64 -11.67 -1.31 24.66
C TYR A 64 -10.49 -0.53 24.07
N SER A 65 -10.02 0.51 24.76
CA SER A 65 -8.88 1.30 24.26
C SER A 65 -7.61 0.45 24.12
N CYS A 66 -7.28 -0.39 25.12
CA CYS A 66 -6.15 -1.29 25.06
C CYS A 66 -6.30 -2.35 23.94
N GLY A 67 -7.48 -2.96 23.81
CA GLY A 67 -7.78 -3.93 22.76
C GLY A 67 -7.69 -3.33 21.36
N THR A 68 -8.25 -2.14 21.15
CA THR A 68 -8.19 -1.43 19.86
C THR A 68 -6.76 -1.06 19.50
N LEU A 69 -5.95 -0.59 20.46
CA LEU A 69 -4.54 -0.32 20.24
C LEU A 69 -3.79 -1.59 19.83
N LEU A 70 -3.99 -2.71 20.54
CA LEU A 70 -3.37 -3.99 20.22
C LEU A 70 -3.78 -4.49 18.82
N ALA A 71 -5.08 -4.43 18.50
CA ALA A 71 -5.59 -4.83 17.19
C ALA A 71 -5.00 -3.97 16.06
N SER A 72 -4.92 -2.65 16.25
CA SER A 72 -4.32 -1.73 15.29
C SER A 72 -2.83 -2.01 15.07
N TYR A 73 -2.11 -2.40 16.14
CA TYR A 73 -0.70 -2.79 16.06
C TYR A 73 -0.52 -4.09 15.28
N VAL A 74 -1.39 -5.09 15.51
CA VAL A 74 -1.37 -6.35 14.76
C VAL A 74 -1.65 -6.13 13.28
N LEU A 75 -2.60 -5.26 12.93
CA LEU A 75 -2.87 -4.88 11.55
C LEU A 75 -1.66 -4.20 10.90
N MET A 76 -0.98 -3.30 11.63
CA MET A 76 0.25 -2.65 11.17
C MET A 76 1.36 -3.68 10.86
N ILE A 77 1.56 -4.67 11.73
CA ILE A 77 2.51 -5.77 11.50
C ILE A 77 2.14 -6.56 10.24
N GLY A 78 0.86 -6.91 10.09
CA GLY A 78 0.35 -7.60 8.92
C GLY A 78 0.60 -6.84 7.62
N TYR A 79 0.38 -5.52 7.62
CA TYR A 79 0.67 -4.64 6.51
C TYR A 79 2.16 -4.64 6.14
N VAL A 80 3.05 -4.44 7.12
CA VAL A 80 4.51 -4.43 6.88
C VAL A 80 4.98 -5.77 6.31
N SER A 81 4.48 -6.90 6.82
CA SER A 81 4.84 -8.23 6.32
C SER A 81 4.57 -8.43 4.82
N ARG A 82 3.50 -7.80 4.31
CA ARG A 82 3.09 -7.85 2.90
C ARG A 82 3.85 -6.83 2.06
N ASP A 83 4.11 -5.63 2.58
CA ASP A 83 4.89 -4.60 1.86
C ASP A 83 6.36 -5.04 1.69
N VAL A 84 6.97 -5.69 2.68
CA VAL A 84 8.34 -6.25 2.55
C VAL A 84 8.39 -7.31 1.45
N ARG A 85 7.38 -8.19 1.39
CA ARG A 85 7.29 -9.26 0.37
C ARG A 85 7.13 -8.69 -1.04
N ARG A 86 6.41 -7.57 -1.20
CA ARG A 86 6.28 -6.88 -2.49
C ARG A 86 7.59 -6.23 -2.96
N ARG A 87 8.47 -5.85 -2.02
CA ARG A 87 9.74 -5.16 -2.30
C ARG A 87 10.94 -6.10 -2.50
N GLY A 88 10.75 -7.41 -2.43
CA GLY A 88 11.83 -8.39 -2.64
C GLY A 88 12.91 -8.42 -1.55
N MET A 89 12.71 -7.74 -0.42
CA MET A 89 13.61 -7.79 0.73
C MET A 89 13.33 -9.04 1.58
N SER A 90 14.30 -9.48 2.38
CA SER A 90 14.17 -10.65 3.26
C SER A 90 13.09 -10.42 4.35
N ALA A 91 11.86 -10.83 4.02
CA ALA A 91 10.68 -10.78 4.88
C ALA A 91 10.91 -11.22 6.35
N PRO A 92 11.65 -12.31 6.64
CA PRO A 92 11.84 -12.73 8.04
C PRO A 92 12.70 -11.77 8.88
N LEU A 93 13.72 -11.12 8.30
CA LEU A 93 14.59 -10.20 9.06
C LEU A 93 13.83 -8.94 9.49
N TRP A 94 13.03 -8.39 8.59
CA TRP A 94 12.20 -7.22 8.89
C TRP A 94 11.10 -7.53 9.90
N MET A 95 10.46 -8.70 9.80
CA MET A 95 9.49 -9.15 10.79
C MET A 95 10.13 -9.33 12.17
N LEU A 96 11.35 -9.87 12.24
CA LEU A 96 12.09 -10.01 13.50
C LEU A 96 12.37 -8.65 14.15
N ILE A 97 12.80 -7.65 13.37
CA ILE A 97 13.02 -6.29 13.86
C ILE A 97 11.73 -5.67 14.42
N VAL A 98 10.62 -5.81 13.69
CA VAL A 98 9.31 -5.27 14.10
C VAL A 98 8.76 -5.98 15.35
N ILE A 99 9.03 -7.28 15.51
CA ILE A 99 8.64 -8.05 16.70
C ILE A 99 9.49 -7.66 17.92
N ILE A 100 10.80 -7.47 17.75
CA ILE A 100 11.74 -7.16 18.84
C ILE A 100 11.58 -5.71 19.35
N MET A 101 11.15 -4.79 18.50
CA MET A 101 10.97 -3.37 18.85
C MET A 101 9.49 -3.02 19.04
N PRO A 102 8.91 -3.27 20.23
CA PRO A 102 7.54 -2.90 20.54
C PRO A 102 7.35 -1.37 20.52
N GLY A 103 6.10 -0.92 20.34
CA GLY A 103 5.75 0.50 20.37
C GLY A 103 5.79 1.19 19.00
N GLY A 104 5.84 0.44 17.89
CA GLY A 104 5.79 1.01 16.54
C GLY A 104 7.11 1.56 16.02
N VAL A 105 8.19 1.50 16.81
CA VAL A 105 9.55 1.89 16.40
C VAL A 105 9.99 1.09 15.17
N GLY A 106 9.71 -0.20 15.12
CA GLY A 106 10.01 -1.04 13.94
C GLY A 106 9.29 -0.57 12.66
N ALA A 107 8.07 -0.04 12.79
CA ALA A 107 7.34 0.53 11.65
C ALA A 107 7.96 1.85 11.19
N VAL A 108 8.36 2.73 12.12
CA VAL A 108 9.03 4.00 11.79
C VAL A 108 10.36 3.74 11.07
N VAL A 109 11.19 2.84 11.61
CA VAL A 109 12.45 2.44 10.98
C VAL A 109 12.21 1.84 9.60
N TYR A 110 11.18 1.00 9.45
CA TYR A 110 10.79 0.45 8.15
C TYR A 110 10.45 1.53 7.12
N PHE A 111 9.66 2.53 7.49
CA PHE A 111 9.31 3.64 6.60
C PHE A 111 10.53 4.50 6.21
N LEU A 112 11.47 4.71 7.13
CA LEU A 112 12.71 5.44 6.86
C LEU A 112 13.66 4.69 5.91
N LEU A 113 13.75 3.37 6.05
CA LEU A 113 14.63 2.52 5.23
C LEU A 113 13.92 1.98 3.98
N ARG A 114 12.74 2.49 3.65
CA ARG A 114 11.91 2.01 2.55
C ARG A 114 12.64 2.17 1.21
N GLN A 115 13.17 1.07 0.70
CA GLN A 115 13.80 0.99 -0.61
C GLN A 115 12.75 1.22 -1.72
N PRO A 116 13.14 1.84 -2.85
CA PRO A 116 12.28 1.97 -4.02
C PRO A 116 11.88 0.58 -4.54
N MET A 117 10.70 0.48 -5.16
CA MET A 117 10.25 -0.78 -5.76
C MET A 117 11.24 -1.16 -6.88
N LEU A 118 11.83 -2.35 -6.80
CA LEU A 118 12.65 -2.91 -7.87
C LEU A 118 11.75 -3.50 -8.94
N THR A 119 12.03 -3.15 -10.19
CA THR A 119 11.36 -3.68 -11.38
C THR A 119 12.38 -4.39 -12.25
N ARG A 120 11.98 -5.49 -12.87
CA ARG A 120 12.86 -6.26 -13.75
C ARG A 120 12.78 -5.71 -15.17
N CYS A 121 13.93 -5.45 -15.79
CA CYS A 121 13.96 -5.02 -17.18
C CYS A 121 13.39 -6.12 -18.10
N PRO A 122 12.42 -5.84 -18.98
CA PRO A 122 11.84 -6.85 -19.86
C PRO A 122 12.81 -7.34 -20.96
N HIS A 123 13.88 -6.58 -21.23
CA HIS A 123 14.86 -6.92 -22.27
C HIS A 123 16.05 -7.72 -21.72
N CYS A 124 16.75 -7.22 -20.70
CA CYS A 124 17.96 -7.86 -20.16
C CYS A 124 17.74 -8.59 -18.83
N SER A 125 16.54 -8.50 -18.25
CA SER A 125 16.18 -9.14 -16.98
C SER A 125 16.94 -8.65 -15.74
N THR A 126 17.72 -7.57 -15.85
CA THR A 126 18.40 -6.91 -14.72
C THR A 126 17.38 -6.24 -13.80
N GLU A 127 17.57 -6.39 -12.49
CA GLU A 127 16.77 -5.69 -11.48
C GLU A 127 17.25 -4.26 -11.32
N ILE A 128 16.34 -3.31 -11.49
CA ILE A 128 16.63 -1.87 -11.41
C ILE A 128 15.52 -1.17 -10.64
N ALA A 129 15.86 -0.09 -9.94
CA ALA A 129 14.86 0.71 -9.24
C ALA A 129 13.93 1.40 -10.25
N SER A 130 12.62 1.34 -10.00
CA SER A 130 11.56 1.97 -10.81
C SER A 130 11.71 3.49 -11.03
N THR A 131 12.62 4.13 -10.30
CA THR A 131 12.98 5.55 -10.46
C THR A 131 13.88 5.81 -11.67
N PHE A 132 14.52 4.80 -12.25
CA PHE A 132 15.38 4.98 -13.42
C PHE A 132 14.60 4.91 -14.73
N HIS A 133 14.78 5.88 -15.62
CA HIS A 133 14.07 5.93 -16.91
C HIS A 133 14.71 5.03 -17.97
N PHE A 134 15.98 4.65 -17.82
CA PHE A 134 16.71 3.82 -18.77
C PHE A 134 17.45 2.69 -18.05
N CYS A 135 17.57 1.54 -18.70
CA CYS A 135 18.41 0.46 -18.21
C CYS A 135 19.89 0.84 -18.33
N PRO A 136 20.70 0.76 -17.25
CA PRO A 136 22.13 0.99 -17.35
C PRO A 136 22.88 -0.12 -18.12
N GLN A 137 22.28 -1.31 -18.29
CA GLN A 137 22.92 -2.45 -18.95
C GLN A 137 22.57 -2.58 -20.43
N CYS A 138 21.31 -2.31 -20.81
CA CYS A 138 20.84 -2.50 -22.19
C CYS A 138 20.20 -1.25 -22.82
N GLN A 139 20.25 -0.10 -22.15
CA GLN A 139 19.68 1.17 -22.62
C GLN A 139 18.17 1.13 -22.90
N PHE A 140 17.49 0.07 -22.47
CA PHE A 140 16.03 -0.05 -22.64
C PHE A 140 15.32 1.05 -21.84
N GLN A 141 14.53 1.88 -22.55
CA GLN A 141 13.73 2.94 -21.95
C GLN A 141 12.58 2.33 -21.17
N MET A 142 12.53 2.56 -19.85
CA MET A 142 11.57 1.99 -18.92
C MET A 142 10.37 2.92 -18.71
N ALA A 143 10.62 4.22 -18.69
CA ALA A 143 9.64 5.30 -18.48
C ALA A 143 9.74 6.36 -19.60
N PRO A 144 8.65 7.08 -19.93
CA PRO A 144 8.69 8.13 -20.94
C PRO A 144 9.54 9.32 -20.45
N VAL A 145 10.31 9.89 -21.38
CA VAL A 145 11.16 11.07 -21.14
C VAL A 145 10.99 12.05 -22.28
N CYS A 146 11.18 13.33 -21.99
CA CYS A 146 11.18 14.38 -23.00
C CYS A 146 12.43 14.30 -23.89
N GLY A 147 12.28 14.40 -25.20
CA GLY A 147 13.37 14.37 -26.19
C GLY A 147 14.26 15.61 -26.20
N GLN A 148 13.77 16.74 -25.65
CA GLN A 148 14.53 17.99 -25.61
C GLN A 148 15.31 18.18 -24.31
N CYS A 149 14.68 17.92 -23.15
CA CYS A 149 15.30 18.16 -21.84
C CYS A 149 15.70 16.89 -21.07
N PHE A 150 15.40 15.71 -21.61
CA PHE A 150 15.71 14.38 -21.04
C PHE A 150 15.17 14.13 -19.61
N ARG A 151 14.20 14.94 -19.17
CA ARG A 151 13.50 14.74 -17.89
C ARG A 151 12.33 13.77 -18.04
N GLY A 152 12.02 13.07 -16.95
CA GLY A 152 10.88 12.16 -16.89
C GLY A 152 9.57 12.92 -17.03
N VAL A 153 8.65 12.33 -17.77
CA VAL A 153 7.29 12.86 -17.96
C VAL A 153 6.28 11.78 -17.61
N GLN A 154 5.02 12.14 -17.39
CA GLN A 154 3.96 11.14 -17.25
C GLN A 154 3.53 10.63 -18.62
N ILE A 155 2.96 9.42 -18.66
CA ILE A 155 2.48 8.82 -19.91
C ILE A 155 1.32 9.62 -20.53
N THR A 156 0.54 10.31 -19.69
CA THR A 156 -0.61 11.14 -20.07
C THR A 156 -0.24 12.59 -20.42
N ASP A 157 1.02 12.99 -20.25
CA ASP A 157 1.43 14.37 -20.51
C ASP A 157 1.51 14.62 -22.03
N VAL A 158 0.87 15.70 -22.50
CA VAL A 158 0.98 16.18 -23.89
C VAL A 158 2.20 17.09 -24.05
N TYR A 159 2.48 17.92 -23.04
CA TYR A 159 3.61 18.84 -23.02
C TYR A 159 4.52 18.57 -21.82
N CYS A 160 5.82 18.78 -21.99
CA CYS A 160 6.78 18.64 -20.90
C CYS A 160 6.56 19.75 -19.85
N THR A 161 6.35 19.36 -18.59
CA THR A 161 6.16 20.30 -17.47
C THR A 161 7.39 21.16 -17.14
N GLN A 162 8.55 20.85 -17.71
CA GLN A 162 9.82 21.51 -17.40
C GLN A 162 10.30 22.43 -18.52
N CYS A 163 10.09 22.06 -19.80
CA CYS A 163 10.55 22.86 -20.94
C CYS A 163 9.43 23.26 -21.92
N GLY A 164 8.19 22.80 -21.74
CA GLY A 164 7.07 23.10 -22.63
C GLY A 164 7.10 22.41 -24.00
N HIS A 165 8.04 21.48 -24.20
CA HIS A 165 8.17 20.70 -25.45
C HIS A 165 6.95 19.81 -25.68
N ASP A 166 6.50 19.69 -26.93
CA ASP A 166 5.41 18.80 -27.32
C ASP A 166 5.91 17.35 -27.37
N LEU A 167 5.40 16.52 -26.47
CA LEU A 167 5.78 15.11 -26.33
C LEU A 167 5.23 14.25 -27.48
N ALA A 168 4.33 14.79 -28.32
CA ALA A 168 3.87 14.12 -29.53
C ALA A 168 4.97 14.01 -30.59
N GLU A 169 5.90 14.96 -30.62
CA GLU A 169 7.04 14.97 -31.54
C GLU A 169 8.12 13.97 -31.13
N ASP A 170 8.13 13.54 -29.87
CA ASP A 170 9.10 12.58 -29.36
C ASP A 170 8.81 11.16 -29.87
N HIS A 171 9.84 10.48 -30.38
CA HIS A 171 9.77 9.08 -30.81
C HIS A 171 9.81 8.10 -29.62
N SER A 172 8.85 8.22 -28.70
CA SER A 172 8.67 7.25 -27.60
C SER A 172 8.28 5.87 -28.15
N PRO A 173 8.74 4.75 -27.55
CA PRO A 173 8.41 3.41 -28.02
C PRO A 173 6.90 3.15 -27.92
N ALA A 174 6.33 2.43 -28.89
CA ALA A 174 4.88 2.22 -29.04
C ALA A 174 4.21 1.70 -27.75
N ARG A 175 4.90 0.86 -26.97
CA ARG A 175 4.41 0.33 -25.68
C ARG A 175 4.06 1.40 -24.65
N LEU A 176 4.70 2.57 -24.71
CA LEU A 176 4.45 3.68 -23.79
C LEU A 176 3.32 4.60 -24.31
N ARG A 177 2.89 4.45 -25.56
CA ARG A 177 1.83 5.28 -26.17
C ARG A 177 0.42 4.73 -25.98
N VAL A 178 0.29 3.50 -25.47
CA VAL A 178 -1.00 2.76 -25.37
C VAL A 178 -2.06 3.51 -24.56
N PHE A 179 -1.66 4.43 -23.67
CA PHE A 179 -2.59 5.20 -22.83
C PHE A 179 -2.86 6.63 -23.35
N ARG A 180 -2.39 6.97 -24.56
CA ARG A 180 -2.50 8.32 -25.14
C ARG A 180 -3.74 8.51 -26.04
N ASP A 181 -4.42 7.43 -26.41
CA ASP A 181 -5.60 7.42 -27.29
C ASP A 181 -6.91 7.30 -26.47
#